data_AF-A0A3S1AH16-F1
#
_entry.id   AF-A0A3S1AH16-F1
#
_cell.length_a   1.000
_cell.length_b   1.000
_cell.length_c   1.000
_cell.angle_alpha   90.00
_cell.angle_beta   90.00
_cell.angle_gamma   90.00
#
_symmetry.space_group_name_H-M   'P 1'
#
loop_
_entity.id
_entity.type
_entity.pdbx_description
1 polymer ?
#
loop_
_entity_poly.entity_id
_entity_poly.type
_entity_poly.pdbx_seq_one_letter_code
_entity_poly.pdbx_strand_id
1 'polypeptide(L)' 'MARIEPVIRLEIDPLQPVPEICAVIMAVAPYHPGHEEAILQGVKEAVEQRIAQLKGAEKLG' A
#
# COMPACT_ATOMS: atom_id res chain seq x y z
N MET A 1 -30.27 6.86 8.56
CA MET A 1 -29.02 6.63 9.34
C MET A 1 -27.90 7.37 8.63
N ALA A 2 -27.12 8.20 9.34
CA ALA A 2 -25.94 8.81 8.74
C ALA A 2 -24.89 7.72 8.49
N ARG A 3 -24.34 7.64 7.26
CA ARG A 3 -23.17 6.82 6.96
C ARG A 3 -21.94 7.61 7.39
N ILE A 4 -21.18 7.04 8.33
CA ILE A 4 -19.90 7.59 8.74
C ILE A 4 -18.83 6.79 7.99
N GLU A 5 -18.15 7.46 7.07
CA GLU A 5 -17.07 6.88 6.27
C GLU A 5 -15.75 7.53 6.69
N PRO A 6 -14.73 6.76 7.10
CA PRO A 6 -13.42 7.30 7.39
C PRO A 6 -12.76 7.77 6.08
N VAL A 7 -12.42 9.06 6.02
CA VAL A 7 -11.72 9.64 4.87
C VAL A 7 -10.30 10.01 5.28
N ILE A 8 -9.30 9.44 4.61
CA ILE A 8 -7.90 9.83 4.77
C ILE A 8 -7.51 10.64 3.53
N ARG A 9 -7.14 11.91 3.73
CA ARG A 9 -6.58 12.77 2.67
C ARG A 9 -5.07 12.75 2.78
N LEU A 10 -4.40 12.39 1.70
CA LEU A 10 -2.94 12.32 1.61
C LEU A 10 -2.48 13.12 0.39
N GLU A 11 -1.44 13.92 0.59
CA GLU A 11 -0.69 14.56 -0.48
C GLU A 11 0.57 13.72 -0.69
N ILE A 12 0.73 13.18 -1.89
CA ILE A 12 1.87 12.34 -2.24
C ILE A 12 2.85 13.18 -3.05
N ASP A 13 4.09 13.31 -2.58
CA ASP A 13 5.16 13.86 -3.41
C ASP A 13 5.58 12.80 -4.44
N PRO A 14 5.35 13.01 -5.75
CA PRO A 14 5.75 12.05 -6.76
C PRO A 14 7.27 11.90 -6.89
N LEU A 15 8.07 12.82 -6.34
CA LEU A 15 9.53 12.73 -6.30
C LEU A 15 10.04 11.88 -5.12
N GLN A 16 9.20 11.65 -4.11
CA GLN A 16 9.55 10.86 -2.93
C GLN A 16 8.43 9.89 -2.52
N PRO A 17 7.80 9.07 -3.37
CA PRO A 17 6.51 8.42 -3.06
C PRO A 17 6.53 7.31 -1.99
N VAL A 18 7.70 6.83 -1.55
CA VAL A 18 7.81 5.63 -0.70
C VAL A 18 7.45 5.90 0.77
N PRO A 19 8.01 6.91 1.46
CA PRO A 19 7.62 7.26 2.82
C PRO A 19 6.11 7.48 3.00
N GLU A 20 5.45 8.10 2.02
CA GLU A 20 4.03 8.43 2.05
C GLU A 20 3.19 7.16 1.96
N ILE A 21 3.52 6.25 1.04
CA ILE A 21 2.83 4.96 0.92
C ILE A 21 2.99 4.15 2.22
N CYS A 22 4.19 4.14 2.81
CA CYS A 22 4.42 3.49 4.10
C CYS A 22 3.58 4.13 5.23
N ALA A 23 3.48 5.46 5.26
CA ALA A 23 2.67 6.18 6.25
C ALA A 23 1.18 5.84 6.13
N VAL A 24 0.65 5.69 4.90
CA VAL A 24 -0.74 5.23 4.68
C VAL A 24 -0.98 3.85 5.27
N ILE A 25 -0.09 2.90 4.98
CA ILE A 25 -0.21 1.52 5.46
C ILE A 25 -0.23 1.52 7.00
N MET A 26 0.68 2.26 7.62
CA MET A 26 0.75 2.38 9.08
C MET A 26 -0.46 3.10 9.69
N ALA A 27 -1.07 4.04 8.98
CA ALA A 27 -2.28 4.73 9.45
C ALA A 27 -3.54 3.86 9.34
N VAL A 28 -3.61 2.95 8.36
CA VAL A 28 -4.82 2.16 8.06
C VAL A 28 -4.83 0.80 8.78
N ALA A 29 -3.67 0.16 8.95
CA ALA A 29 -3.58 -1.17 9.56
C ALA A 29 -4.27 -1.24 10.94
N PRO A 30 -4.09 -0.28 11.87
CA PRO A 30 -4.69 -0.35 13.20
C PRO A 30 -6.23 -0.31 13.23
N TYR A 31 -6.87 0.15 12.15
CA TYR A 31 -8.34 0.14 12.04
C TYR A 31 -8.92 -1.25 11.75
N HIS A 32 -8.07 -2.26 11.56
CA HIS A 32 -8.45 -3.64 11.24
C HIS A 32 -7.83 -4.63 12.25
N PRO A 33 -8.23 -4.56 13.54
CA PRO A 33 -7.64 -5.38 14.59
C PRO A 33 -7.81 -6.88 14.29
N GLY A 34 -6.72 -7.64 14.42
CA GLY A 34 -6.68 -9.08 14.13
C GLY A 34 -6.45 -9.45 12.66
N HIS A 35 -6.45 -8.47 11.74
CA HIS A 35 -6.16 -8.68 10.32
C HIS A 35 -4.91 -7.93 9.84
N GLU A 36 -4.24 -7.19 10.72
CA GLU A 36 -3.07 -6.37 10.41
C GLU A 36 -1.98 -7.16 9.67
N GLU A 37 -1.57 -8.31 10.20
CA GLU A 37 -0.55 -9.16 9.58
C GLU A 37 -0.97 -9.65 8.19
N ALA A 38 -2.22 -10.08 8.03
CA ALA A 38 -2.75 -10.54 6.75
C ALA A 38 -2.78 -9.41 5.70
N ILE A 39 -3.13 -8.18 6.11
CA ILE A 39 -3.09 -7.00 5.25
C ILE A 39 -1.66 -6.70 4.82
N LEU A 40 -0.71 -6.65 5.76
CA LEU A 40 0.70 -6.38 5.48
C LEU A 40 1.32 -7.45 4.57
N GLN A 41 0.98 -8.72 4.80
CA GLN A 41 1.43 -9.84 3.98
C GLN A 41 0.87 -9.75 2.55
N GLY A 42 -0.42 -9.42 2.39
CA GLY A 42 -1.01 -9.20 1.06
C GLY A 42 -0.39 -8.01 0.31
N VAL A 43 -0.07 -6.92 1.00
CA VAL A 43 0.65 -5.78 0.41
C VAL A 43 2.04 -6.21 -0.06
N LYS A 44 2.77 -6.97 0.76
CA LYS A 44 4.10 -7.50 0.39
C LYS A 44 4.05 -8.33 -0.88
N GLU A 45 3.10 -9.27 -0.98
CA GLU A 45 2.95 -10.13 -2.16
C GLU A 45 2.66 -9.34 -3.43
N ALA A 46 1.76 -8.34 -3.35
CA ALA A 46 1.45 -7.47 -4.48
C ALA A 46 2.70 -6.67 -4.95
N VAL A 47 3.51 -6.18 -4.01
CA VAL A 47 4.77 -5.47 -4.31
C VAL A 47 5.79 -6.40 -4.96
N GLU A 48 5.99 -7.61 -4.40
CA GLU A 48 6.91 -8.61 -4.95
C GLU A 48 6.51 -9.00 -6.38
N GLN A 49 5.22 -9.22 -6.63
CA GLN A 49 4.70 -9.51 -7.96
C GLN A 49 4.97 -8.36 -8.93
N ARG A 50 4.77 -7.11 -8.51
CA ARG A 50 5.03 -5.94 -9.35
C ARG A 50 6.52 -5.80 -9.68
N ILE A 51 7.41 -6.02 -8.72
CA ILE A 51 8.86 -5.99 -8.95
C ILE A 51 9.27 -7.10 -9.92
N ALA A 52 8.71 -8.31 -9.78
CA ALA A 52 8.98 -9.42 -10.69
C ALA A 52 8.55 -9.08 -12.14
N GLN A 53 7.39 -8.45 -12.32
CA GLN A 53 6.93 -7.97 -13.64
C GLN A 53 7.89 -6.95 -14.26
N LEU A 54 8.37 -5.97 -13.48
CA LEU A 54 9.30 -4.95 -13.97
C LEU A 54 10.64 -5.58 -14.41
N LYS A 55 11.21 -6.46 -13.58
CA LYS A 55 12.44 -7.19 -13.90
C LYS A 55 12.28 -8.14 -15.09
N GLY A 56 11.08 -8.68 -15.30
CA GLY A 56 10.75 -9.50 -16.47
C GLY A 56 10.58 -8.67 -17.74
N ALA A 57 10.01 -7.47 -17.63
CA ALA A 57 9.86 -6.53 -18.74
C ALA A 57 11.21 -5.98 -19.24
N GLU A 58 12.19 -5.79 -18.35
CA GLU A 58 13.56 -5.41 -18.71
C GLU A 58 14.30 -6.46 -19.57
N LYS A 59 13.85 -7.71 -19.60
CA LYS A 59 14.50 -8.77 -20.41
C LYS A 59 13.99 -8.85 -21.86
N LEU A 60 12.99 -8.04 -22.21
CA LEU A 60 12.32 -8.04 -23.53
C LEU A 60 12.49 -6.72 -24.30
N GLY A 61 13.31 -5.78 -23.79
CA GLY A 61 13.75 -4.57 -24.49
C GLY A 61 15.24 -4.61 -24.78
#